data_AF-A0A0K2L9F3-F1
#
_entry.id   AF-A0A0K2L9F3-F1
#
_cell.length_a   1.000
_cell.length_b   1.000
_cell.length_c   1.000
_cell.angle_alpha   90.00
_cell.angle_beta   90.00
_cell.angle_gamma   90.00
#
_symmetry.space_group_name_H-M   'P 1'
#
loop_
_entity.id
_entity.type
_entity.pdbx_description
1 polymer ?
#
loop_
_entity_poly.entity_id
_entity_poly.type
_entity_poly.pdbx_seq_one_letter_code
_entity_poly.pdbx_strand_id
1 'polypeptide(L)'
;MPKVLVIYAHPETAKGSSTHELYKHFINSYTAKNPDDEIIVHNISEYMPFKLDKIAISIYNKNLAKSKLDPDEERFNYSRQKWVSEFVNADKYIFVNPMYNLFIPAEMKRYIDMVMQIGHTFHYNSDGLSVGDLHGKKAIHLQSCGGNYHNNLIQNDSMIYDLGDQYLQTMLHMMGVDDYSGVFAEGMDKDPMHAIEILDHAYAKAELAGKEF
;
A
#
# COMPACT_ATOMS: atom_id res chain seq x y z
N MET A 1 4.05 14.12 -16.51
CA MET A 1 4.28 12.67 -16.38
C MET A 1 3.78 12.29 -15.01
N PRO A 2 2.77 11.41 -14.92
CA PRO A 2 2.32 10.85 -13.66
C PRO A 2 3.47 10.25 -12.84
N LYS A 3 3.39 10.42 -11.53
CA LYS A 3 4.28 9.76 -10.56
C LYS A 3 3.57 8.58 -9.94
N VAL A 4 4.17 7.41 -10.08
CA VAL A 4 3.66 6.14 -9.58
C VAL A 4 4.54 5.69 -8.42
N LEU A 5 3.92 5.52 -7.26
CA LEU A 5 4.59 5.04 -6.07
C LEU A 5 4.21 3.58 -5.84
N VAL A 6 5.20 2.70 -5.89
CA VAL A 6 5.06 1.28 -5.55
C VAL A 6 5.50 1.10 -4.10
N ILE A 7 4.57 0.66 -3.26
CA ILE A 7 4.81 0.29 -1.87
C ILE A 7 4.78 -1.23 -1.80
N TYR A 8 5.96 -1.84 -1.74
CA TYR A 8 6.14 -3.28 -1.82
C TYR A 8 6.52 -3.84 -0.45
N ALA A 9 5.68 -4.70 0.13
CA ALA A 9 5.86 -5.27 1.46
C ALA A 9 6.01 -6.79 1.39
N HIS A 10 7.00 -7.26 0.65
CA HIS A 10 7.41 -8.66 0.64
C HIS A 10 8.94 -8.73 0.47
N PRO A 11 9.65 -9.53 1.28
CA PRO A 11 11.10 -9.68 1.12
C PRO A 11 11.42 -10.39 -0.19
N GLU A 12 12.62 -10.18 -0.71
CA GLU A 12 13.13 -10.99 -1.82
C GLU A 12 13.37 -12.42 -1.36
N THR A 13 12.82 -13.39 -2.09
CA THR A 13 12.95 -14.82 -1.77
C THR A 13 13.68 -15.58 -2.88
N ALA A 14 14.51 -16.54 -2.51
CA ALA A 14 15.26 -17.38 -3.47
C ALA A 14 14.37 -18.35 -4.27
N LYS A 15 13.11 -18.57 -3.85
CA LYS A 15 12.10 -19.37 -4.55
C LYS A 15 10.90 -18.49 -4.86
N GLY A 16 10.21 -18.81 -5.97
CA GLY A 16 9.11 -18.03 -6.54
C GLY A 16 8.06 -17.60 -5.51
N SER A 17 7.58 -16.35 -5.66
CA SER A 17 6.58 -15.74 -4.81
C SER A 17 5.37 -15.35 -5.65
N SER A 18 4.19 -15.85 -5.29
CA SER A 18 2.94 -15.49 -5.97
C SER A 18 2.66 -13.99 -5.91
N THR A 19 3.05 -13.33 -4.81
CA THR A 19 2.99 -11.87 -4.67
C THR A 19 3.88 -11.18 -5.71
N HIS A 20 5.11 -11.65 -5.86
CA HIS A 20 6.08 -11.06 -6.77
C HIS A 20 5.67 -11.23 -8.24
N GLU A 21 5.23 -12.43 -8.62
CA GLU A 21 4.76 -12.68 -9.98
C GLU A 21 3.49 -11.87 -10.31
N LEU A 22 2.54 -11.77 -9.37
CA LEU A 22 1.37 -10.92 -9.53
C LEU A 22 1.76 -9.45 -9.81
N TYR A 23 2.70 -8.92 -9.03
CA TYR A 23 3.24 -7.58 -9.26
C TYR A 23 3.95 -7.45 -10.60
N LYS A 24 4.77 -8.44 -11.00
CA LYS A 24 5.48 -8.41 -12.29
C LYS A 24 4.52 -8.35 -13.47
N HIS A 25 3.48 -9.18 -13.48
CA HIS A 25 2.46 -9.15 -14.53
C HIS A 25 1.76 -7.79 -14.61
N PHE A 26 1.42 -7.21 -13.45
CA PHE A 26 0.86 -5.86 -13.38
C PHE A 26 1.84 -4.79 -13.92
N ILE A 27 3.02 -4.65 -13.31
CA ILE A 27 3.93 -3.53 -13.59
C ILE A 27 4.53 -3.58 -14.99
N ASN A 28 4.75 -4.78 -15.55
CA ASN A 28 5.22 -4.93 -16.93
C ASN A 28 4.18 -4.45 -17.94
N SER A 29 2.91 -4.77 -17.72
CA SER A 29 1.83 -4.30 -18.59
C SER A 29 1.56 -2.80 -18.44
N TYR A 30 1.67 -2.28 -17.21
CA TYR A 30 1.58 -0.85 -16.91
C TYR A 30 2.67 -0.04 -17.62
N THR A 31 3.94 -0.43 -17.44
CA THR A 31 5.10 0.25 -18.03
C THR A 31 5.08 0.20 -19.55
N ALA A 32 4.65 -0.91 -20.14
CA ALA A 32 4.50 -1.02 -21.59
C ALA A 32 3.45 -0.04 -22.16
N LYS A 33 2.40 0.26 -21.39
CA LYS A 33 1.33 1.18 -21.78
C LYS A 33 1.66 2.66 -21.46
N ASN A 34 2.40 2.89 -20.37
CA ASN A 34 2.75 4.20 -19.83
C ASN A 34 4.28 4.33 -19.69
N PRO A 35 5.05 4.32 -20.81
CA PRO A 35 6.52 4.30 -20.76
C PRO A 35 7.15 5.59 -20.22
N ASP A 36 6.40 6.69 -20.19
CA ASP A 36 6.87 8.01 -19.75
C ASP A 36 6.53 8.30 -18.27
N ASP A 37 5.85 7.40 -17.58
CA ASP A 37 5.51 7.58 -16.15
C ASP A 37 6.73 7.37 -15.27
N GLU A 38 6.88 8.19 -14.24
CA GLU A 38 7.96 8.06 -13.26
C GLU A 38 7.56 7.03 -12.21
N ILE A 39 8.32 5.94 -12.08
CA ILE A 39 8.04 4.87 -11.13
C ILE A 39 9.07 4.90 -10.00
N ILE A 40 8.59 5.08 -8.77
CA ILE A 40 9.38 5.04 -7.53
C ILE A 40 8.97 3.78 -6.78
N VAL A 41 9.94 2.92 -6.46
CA VAL A 41 9.69 1.66 -5.74
C VAL A 41 10.32 1.71 -4.35
N HIS A 42 9.50 1.52 -3.33
CA HIS A 42 9.94 1.28 -1.95
C HIS A 42 9.60 -0.15 -1.55
N ASN A 43 10.62 -1.01 -1.47
CA ASN A 43 10.47 -2.30 -0.80
C ASN A 43 10.66 -2.10 0.72
N ILE A 44 9.54 -1.93 1.42
CA ILE A 44 9.50 -1.60 2.84
C ILE A 44 9.77 -2.81 3.75
N SER A 45 9.76 -4.03 3.19
CA SER A 45 10.25 -5.24 3.87
C SER A 45 11.78 -5.29 3.92
N GLU A 46 12.45 -4.74 2.91
CA GLU A 46 13.92 -4.68 2.85
C GLU A 46 14.46 -3.43 3.57
N TYR A 47 13.82 -2.27 3.36
CA TYR A 47 14.26 -1.03 3.96
C TYR A 47 13.09 -0.15 4.38
N MET A 48 12.94 0.03 5.70
CA MET A 48 12.01 0.99 6.29
C MET A 48 12.60 1.51 7.60
N PRO A 49 13.34 2.64 7.56
CA PRO A 49 14.13 3.15 8.69
C PRO A 49 13.29 3.92 9.71
N PHE A 50 12.02 4.19 9.39
CA PHE A 50 11.14 5.04 10.21
C PHE A 50 10.30 4.18 11.16
N LYS A 51 10.94 3.73 12.23
CA LYS A 51 10.25 3.02 13.31
C LYS A 51 9.40 3.99 14.12
N LEU A 52 8.27 3.49 14.64
CA LEU A 52 7.51 4.19 15.66
C LEU A 52 8.24 4.02 17.00
N ASP A 53 9.19 4.91 17.29
CA ASP A 53 10.00 4.90 18.49
C ASP A 53 9.87 6.20 19.31
N LYS A 54 10.72 6.36 20.33
CA LYS A 54 10.70 7.54 21.21
C LYS A 54 10.91 8.85 20.44
N ILE A 55 11.73 8.84 19.37
CA ILE A 55 11.98 10.03 18.55
C ILE A 55 10.71 10.37 17.76
N ALA A 56 10.08 9.37 17.13
CA ALA A 56 8.84 9.57 16.39
C ALA A 56 7.71 10.15 17.27
N ILE A 57 7.54 9.62 18.48
CA ILE A 57 6.55 10.11 19.46
C ILE A 57 6.92 11.51 19.99
N SER A 58 8.21 11.79 20.23
CA SER A 58 8.66 13.11 20.67
C SER A 58 8.37 14.19 19.62
N ILE A 59 8.63 13.91 18.34
CA ILE A 59 8.30 14.81 17.22
C ILE A 59 6.80 15.10 17.18
N TYR A 60 5.95 14.07 17.30
CA TYR A 60 4.50 14.25 17.32
C TYR A 60 4.06 15.19 18.47
N ASN A 61 4.53 14.94 19.69
CA ASN A 61 4.19 15.76 20.85
C ASN A 61 4.69 17.20 20.72
N LYS A 62 5.91 17.40 20.21
CA LYS A 62 6.47 18.74 20.00
C LYS A 62 5.75 19.52 18.90
N ASN A 63 5.31 18.85 17.83
CA ASN A 63 4.48 19.46 16.79
C ASN A 63 3.14 19.95 17.36
N LEU A 64 2.46 19.12 18.17
CA LEU A 64 1.22 19.53 18.86
C LEU A 64 1.44 20.73 19.79
N ALA A 65 2.54 20.72 20.55
CA ALA A 65 2.90 21.78 21.47
C ALA A 65 3.53 23.02 20.79
N LYS A 66 3.71 23.00 19.47
CA LYS A 66 4.44 24.03 18.70
C LYS A 66 5.84 24.33 19.28
N SER A 67 6.51 23.29 19.76
CA SER A 67 7.84 23.33 20.35
C SER A 67 8.93 23.00 19.32
N LYS A 68 10.16 23.46 19.58
CA LYS A 68 11.31 23.18 18.71
C LYS A 68 11.75 21.71 18.82
N LEU A 69 12.09 21.14 17.68
CA LEU A 69 12.78 19.85 17.61
C LEU A 69 14.25 20.01 18.01
N ASP A 70 14.85 18.96 18.55
CA ASP A 70 16.30 18.87 18.75
C ASP A 70 17.01 18.35 17.47
N PRO A 71 18.35 18.39 17.40
CA PRO A 71 19.07 18.02 16.17
C PRO A 71 18.83 16.59 15.66
N ASP A 72 18.58 15.62 16.56
CA ASP A 72 18.34 14.23 16.16
C ASP A 72 16.90 14.06 15.65
N GLU A 73 15.94 14.71 16.30
CA GLU A 73 14.56 14.80 15.84
C GLU A 73 14.44 15.53 14.49
N GLU A 74 15.17 16.63 14.29
CA GLU A 74 15.21 17.35 13.00
C GLU A 74 15.76 16.46 11.89
N ARG A 75 16.85 15.73 12.15
CA ARG A 75 17.45 14.81 11.17
C ARG A 75 16.51 13.67 10.81
N PHE A 76 15.87 13.06 11.81
CA PHE A 76 14.87 12.01 11.60
C PHE A 76 13.68 12.55 10.81
N ASN A 77 13.11 13.69 11.23
CA ASN A 77 11.96 14.29 10.58
C ASN A 77 12.27 14.69 9.14
N TYR A 78 13.42 15.32 8.87
CA TYR A 78 13.84 15.69 7.52
C TYR A 78 13.91 14.47 6.59
N SER A 79 14.46 13.35 7.08
CA SER A 79 14.59 12.12 6.30
C SER A 79 13.22 11.50 6.03
N ARG A 80 12.35 11.48 7.05
CA ARG A 80 10.96 11.00 6.95
C ARG A 80 10.13 11.83 5.96
N GLN A 81 10.27 13.15 5.99
CA GLN A 81 9.48 14.05 5.14
C GLN A 81 9.75 13.89 3.65
N LYS A 82 10.88 13.31 3.25
CA LYS A 82 11.11 12.93 1.85
C LYS A 82 10.10 11.87 1.39
N TRP A 83 9.92 10.81 2.18
CA TRP A 83 8.99 9.73 1.88
C TRP A 83 7.53 10.19 1.96
N VAL A 84 7.21 11.05 2.94
CA VAL A 84 5.88 11.67 3.03
C VAL A 84 5.61 12.54 1.79
N SER A 85 6.60 13.34 1.36
CA SER A 85 6.47 14.18 0.17
C SER A 85 6.33 13.33 -1.10
N GLU A 86 7.03 12.21 -1.22
CA GLU A 86 6.86 11.27 -2.33
C GLU A 86 5.42 10.71 -2.35
N PHE A 87 4.89 10.32 -1.20
CA PHE A 87 3.51 9.86 -1.08
C PHE A 87 2.49 10.93 -1.47
N VAL A 88 2.63 12.16 -0.95
CA VAL A 88 1.72 13.29 -1.26
C VAL A 88 1.78 13.67 -2.74
N ASN A 89 2.97 13.64 -3.35
CA ASN A 89 3.16 14.06 -4.75
C ASN A 89 2.94 12.95 -5.78
N ALA A 90 2.74 11.70 -5.36
CA ALA A 90 2.39 10.62 -6.27
C ALA A 90 0.96 10.80 -6.80
N ASP A 91 0.72 10.46 -8.05
CA ASP A 91 -0.60 10.47 -8.68
C ASP A 91 -1.27 9.09 -8.54
N LYS A 92 -0.45 8.03 -8.50
CA LYS A 92 -0.90 6.64 -8.39
C LYS A 92 -0.14 5.87 -7.33
N TYR A 93 -0.83 4.99 -6.63
CA TYR A 93 -0.28 4.10 -5.62
C TYR A 93 -0.49 2.64 -6.00
N ILE A 94 0.58 1.84 -5.91
CA ILE A 94 0.54 0.39 -6.09
C ILE A 94 1.00 -0.24 -4.78
N PHE A 95 0.08 -0.82 -4.03
CA PHE A 95 0.36 -1.55 -2.80
C PHE A 95 0.51 -3.03 -3.12
N VAL A 96 1.60 -3.65 -2.67
CA VAL A 96 1.91 -5.03 -2.98
C VAL A 96 2.28 -5.80 -1.73
N ASN A 97 1.52 -6.84 -1.39
CA ASN A 97 1.83 -7.69 -0.24
C ASN A 97 1.17 -9.07 -0.31
N PRO A 98 1.71 -10.10 0.38
CA PRO A 98 0.92 -11.27 0.74
C PRO A 98 -0.10 -10.91 1.84
N MET A 99 -1.10 -11.75 2.02
CA MET A 99 -1.89 -11.78 3.26
C MET A 99 -1.17 -12.66 4.29
N TYR A 100 -0.93 -12.11 5.48
CA TYR A 100 -0.49 -12.88 6.65
C TYR A 100 -1.47 -12.70 7.79
N ASN A 101 -2.05 -13.81 8.27
CA ASN A 101 -3.01 -13.83 9.37
C ASN A 101 -4.15 -12.82 9.18
N LEU A 102 -4.82 -12.86 8.02
CA LEU A 102 -5.96 -12.00 7.65
C LEU A 102 -5.63 -10.52 7.45
N PHE A 103 -4.35 -10.14 7.48
CA PHE A 103 -3.94 -8.74 7.43
C PHE A 103 -2.73 -8.51 6.50
N ILE A 104 -2.44 -7.23 6.27
CA ILE A 104 -1.21 -6.79 5.60
C ILE A 104 0.04 -7.04 6.49
N PRO A 105 1.24 -7.17 5.90
CA PRO A 105 2.49 -7.24 6.65
C PRO A 105 2.69 -6.04 7.58
N ALA A 106 3.36 -6.25 8.71
CA ALA A 106 3.56 -5.22 9.73
C ALA A 106 4.29 -3.97 9.18
N GLU A 107 5.18 -4.17 8.22
CA GLU A 107 5.91 -3.11 7.54
C GLU A 107 4.97 -2.19 6.75
N MET A 108 3.96 -2.76 6.08
CA MET A 108 2.94 -1.98 5.37
C MET A 108 2.15 -1.11 6.34
N LYS A 109 1.71 -1.68 7.47
CA LYS A 109 1.04 -0.91 8.52
C LYS A 109 1.92 0.24 9.04
N ARG A 110 3.21 -0.03 9.26
CA ARG A 110 4.19 0.98 9.69
C ARG A 110 4.40 2.07 8.62
N TYR A 111 4.39 1.72 7.34
CA TYR A 111 4.48 2.69 6.25
C TYR A 111 3.26 3.62 6.23
N ILE A 112 2.05 3.07 6.37
CA ILE A 112 0.82 3.87 6.46
C ILE A 112 0.87 4.81 7.67
N ASP A 113 1.28 4.32 8.86
CA ASP A 113 1.46 5.16 10.05
C ASP A 113 2.48 6.30 9.85
N MET A 114 3.47 6.09 9.00
CA MET A 114 4.51 7.08 8.70
C MET A 114 4.02 8.16 7.72
N VAL A 115 3.30 7.79 6.65
CA VAL A 115 2.81 8.76 5.65
C VAL A 115 1.59 9.53 6.12
N MET A 116 0.77 8.94 7.01
CA MET A 116 -0.47 9.54 7.47
C MET A 116 -0.21 10.62 8.52
N GLN A 117 -0.07 11.88 8.07
CA GLN A 117 0.28 13.01 8.93
C GLN A 117 -0.66 14.21 8.74
N ILE A 118 -1.03 14.83 9.87
CA ILE A 118 -1.87 16.03 9.91
C ILE A 118 -1.16 17.15 9.14
N GLY A 119 -1.88 17.81 8.23
CA GLY A 119 -1.38 18.89 7.38
C GLY A 119 -0.58 18.42 6.16
N HIS A 120 -0.51 17.10 5.93
CA HIS A 120 0.17 16.51 4.77
C HIS A 120 -0.76 15.61 3.95
N THR A 121 -1.43 14.64 4.60
CA THR A 121 -2.33 13.71 3.92
C THR A 121 -3.79 13.83 4.37
N PHE A 122 -4.01 14.49 5.50
CA PHE A 122 -5.32 14.89 5.98
C PHE A 122 -5.17 16.08 6.95
N HIS A 123 -6.27 16.78 7.22
CA HIS A 123 -6.34 17.81 8.25
C HIS A 123 -7.65 17.72 9.04
N TYR A 124 -7.78 18.52 10.11
CA TYR A 124 -9.04 18.71 10.82
C TYR A 124 -9.67 20.04 10.42
N ASN A 125 -10.95 20.02 10.03
CA ASN A 125 -11.69 21.23 9.70
C ASN A 125 -12.16 21.97 10.97
N SER A 126 -12.90 23.08 10.81
CA SER A 126 -13.42 23.88 11.92
C SER A 126 -14.35 23.12 12.88
N ASP A 127 -14.98 22.04 12.41
CA ASP A 127 -15.89 21.19 13.19
C ASP A 127 -15.14 20.03 13.89
N GLY A 128 -13.81 19.94 13.70
CA GLY A 128 -12.98 18.87 14.24
C GLY A 128 -13.08 17.55 13.48
N LEU A 129 -13.67 17.54 12.28
CA LEU A 129 -13.75 16.35 11.43
C LEU A 129 -12.47 16.19 10.61
N SER A 130 -12.00 14.96 10.45
CA SER A 130 -10.89 14.65 9.56
C SER A 130 -11.31 14.79 8.10
N VAL A 131 -10.52 15.51 7.31
CA VAL A 131 -10.70 15.72 5.87
C VAL A 131 -9.42 15.30 5.18
N GLY A 132 -9.53 14.40 4.19
CA GLY A 132 -8.40 13.95 3.38
C GLY A 132 -7.90 15.03 2.42
N ASP A 133 -6.61 15.03 2.13
CA ASP A 133 -5.96 16.04 1.27
C ASP A 133 -5.51 15.49 -0.09
N LEU A 134 -5.64 14.18 -0.32
CA LEU A 134 -5.03 13.46 -1.45
C LEU A 134 -6.02 13.16 -2.59
N HIS A 135 -6.89 14.10 -2.90
CA HIS A 135 -7.91 13.94 -3.93
C HIS A 135 -7.34 13.79 -5.35
N GLY A 136 -8.11 13.15 -6.25
CA GLY A 136 -7.75 12.97 -7.65
C GLY A 136 -6.65 11.95 -7.90
N LYS A 137 -6.32 11.15 -6.89
CA LYS A 137 -5.32 10.07 -6.95
C LYS A 137 -5.99 8.71 -7.07
N LYS A 138 -5.23 7.73 -7.56
CA LYS A 138 -5.69 6.37 -7.79
C LYS A 138 -4.82 5.34 -7.07
N ALA A 139 -5.43 4.32 -6.51
CA ALA A 139 -4.73 3.25 -5.79
C ALA A 139 -5.16 1.87 -6.29
N ILE A 140 -4.19 0.94 -6.31
CA ILE A 140 -4.44 -0.48 -6.51
C ILE A 140 -3.71 -1.32 -5.48
N HIS A 141 -4.39 -2.32 -4.94
CA HIS A 141 -3.84 -3.33 -4.03
C HIS A 141 -3.66 -4.66 -4.76
N LEU A 142 -2.42 -5.12 -4.85
CA LEU A 142 -2.04 -6.42 -5.41
C LEU A 142 -1.72 -7.35 -4.24
N GLN A 143 -2.58 -8.33 -4.02
CA GLN A 143 -2.42 -9.24 -2.88
C GLN A 143 -2.49 -10.71 -3.29
N SER A 144 -1.64 -11.52 -2.66
CA SER A 144 -1.76 -12.98 -2.74
C SER A 144 -2.16 -13.60 -1.40
N CYS A 145 -3.07 -14.56 -1.39
CA CYS A 145 -3.53 -15.25 -0.19
C CYS A 145 -3.83 -16.74 -0.43
N GLY A 146 -3.51 -17.58 0.54
CA GLY A 146 -3.68 -19.04 0.44
C GLY A 146 -5.14 -19.50 0.34
N GLY A 147 -6.05 -18.80 1.01
CA GLY A 147 -7.51 -19.03 1.00
C GLY A 147 -8.24 -18.15 -0.01
N ASN A 148 -9.57 -18.32 -0.11
CA ASN A 148 -10.44 -17.47 -0.93
C ASN A 148 -11.17 -16.46 -0.04
N TYR A 149 -11.13 -15.17 -0.38
CA TYR A 149 -11.75 -14.09 0.39
C TYR A 149 -12.63 -13.19 -0.45
N HIS A 150 -12.39 -13.08 -1.76
CA HIS A 150 -13.10 -12.16 -2.66
C HIS A 150 -13.96 -12.89 -3.71
N ASN A 151 -14.01 -14.21 -3.64
CA ASN A 151 -14.87 -15.01 -4.50
C ASN A 151 -16.29 -15.12 -3.95
N ASN A 152 -17.16 -14.24 -4.44
CA ASN A 152 -18.59 -14.17 -4.12
C ASN A 152 -19.38 -15.46 -4.43
N LEU A 153 -18.80 -16.44 -5.14
CA LEU A 153 -19.46 -17.70 -5.51
C LEU A 153 -19.31 -18.80 -4.45
N ILE A 154 -18.36 -18.68 -3.51
CA ILE A 154 -17.96 -19.79 -2.63
C ILE A 154 -18.42 -19.60 -1.18
N GLN A 155 -18.47 -18.36 -0.68
CA GLN A 155 -18.92 -18.07 0.69
C GLN A 155 -19.38 -16.62 0.81
N ASN A 156 -20.67 -16.41 1.03
CA ASN A 156 -21.20 -15.15 1.53
C ASN A 156 -20.50 -14.85 2.86
N ASP A 157 -19.82 -13.71 2.95
CA ASP A 157 -19.09 -13.18 4.12
C ASP A 157 -17.59 -13.52 4.23
N SER A 158 -16.96 -14.19 3.26
CA SER A 158 -15.48 -14.39 3.33
C SER A 158 -14.68 -13.07 3.27
N MET A 159 -15.20 -12.04 2.62
CA MET A 159 -14.59 -10.72 2.53
C MET A 159 -14.41 -10.03 3.88
N ILE A 160 -15.26 -10.33 4.88
CA ILE A 160 -15.14 -9.71 6.22
C ILE A 160 -13.81 -10.08 6.89
N TYR A 161 -13.20 -11.19 6.44
CA TYR A 161 -11.94 -11.69 6.96
C TYR A 161 -10.72 -11.16 6.21
N ASP A 162 -10.87 -10.41 5.11
CA ASP A 162 -9.75 -9.64 4.57
C ASP A 162 -9.64 -8.29 5.27
N LEU A 163 -9.09 -8.31 6.48
CA LEU A 163 -8.93 -7.10 7.28
C LEU A 163 -7.83 -6.20 6.70
N GLY A 164 -6.90 -6.76 5.92
CA GLY A 164 -5.79 -6.03 5.32
C GLY A 164 -6.24 -5.09 4.21
N ASP A 165 -7.00 -5.62 3.25
CA ASP A 165 -7.58 -4.84 2.15
C ASP A 165 -8.56 -3.77 2.68
N GLN A 166 -9.45 -4.16 3.61
CA GLN A 166 -10.38 -3.24 4.26
C GLN A 166 -9.66 -2.11 5.00
N TYR A 167 -8.58 -2.41 5.72
CA TYR A 167 -7.77 -1.40 6.39
C TYR A 167 -7.16 -0.42 5.38
N LEU A 168 -6.53 -0.95 4.32
CA LEU A 168 -5.88 -0.12 3.32
C LEU A 168 -6.89 0.81 2.61
N GLN A 169 -8.02 0.26 2.17
CA GLN A 169 -9.11 1.04 1.57
C GLN A 169 -9.61 2.14 2.52
N THR A 170 -9.84 1.80 3.78
CA THR A 170 -10.35 2.76 4.78
C THR A 170 -9.36 3.90 5.04
N MET A 171 -8.06 3.58 5.18
CA MET A 171 -7.04 4.60 5.43
C MET A 171 -6.82 5.49 4.21
N LEU A 172 -6.83 4.93 3.00
CA LEU A 172 -6.74 5.70 1.76
C LEU A 172 -7.94 6.63 1.58
N HIS A 173 -9.15 6.13 1.83
CA HIS A 173 -10.36 6.95 1.83
C HIS A 173 -10.28 8.09 2.85
N MET A 174 -9.80 7.82 4.08
CA MET A 174 -9.59 8.87 5.09
C MET A 174 -8.57 9.93 4.63
N MET A 175 -7.57 9.56 3.83
CA MET A 175 -6.63 10.50 3.22
C MET A 175 -7.17 11.17 1.94
N GLY A 176 -8.37 10.81 1.47
CA GLY A 176 -9.03 11.42 0.31
C GLY A 176 -8.78 10.70 -1.03
N VAL A 177 -8.23 9.48 -0.99
CA VAL A 177 -8.01 8.62 -2.16
C VAL A 177 -9.19 7.65 -2.30
N ASP A 178 -10.16 8.02 -3.13
CA ASP A 178 -11.41 7.28 -3.30
C ASP A 178 -11.39 6.29 -4.47
N ASP A 179 -10.55 6.52 -5.47
CA ASP A 179 -10.37 5.61 -6.61
C ASP A 179 -9.44 4.46 -6.18
N TYR A 180 -10.04 3.41 -5.63
CA TYR A 180 -9.38 2.23 -5.08
C TYR A 180 -9.83 0.96 -5.80
N SER A 181 -8.88 0.09 -6.13
CA SER A 181 -9.15 -1.22 -6.74
C SER A 181 -8.22 -2.30 -6.16
N GLY A 182 -8.58 -3.55 -6.35
CA GLY A 182 -7.79 -4.70 -5.89
C GLY A 182 -7.67 -5.80 -6.93
N VAL A 183 -6.51 -6.45 -6.99
CA VAL A 183 -6.29 -7.68 -7.75
C VAL A 183 -5.73 -8.74 -6.80
N PHE A 184 -6.45 -9.86 -6.71
CA PHE A 184 -6.21 -10.89 -5.72
C PHE A 184 -5.82 -12.21 -6.39
N ALA A 185 -4.63 -12.72 -6.06
CA ALA A 185 -4.24 -14.10 -6.32
C ALA A 185 -4.62 -14.95 -5.09
N GLU A 186 -5.75 -15.65 -5.14
CA GLU A 186 -6.34 -16.28 -3.96
C GLU A 186 -6.66 -17.77 -4.16
N GLY A 187 -6.54 -18.57 -3.10
CA GLY A 187 -7.03 -19.95 -3.06
C GLY A 187 -6.03 -21.05 -3.41
N MET A 188 -4.79 -20.71 -3.77
CA MET A 188 -3.80 -21.69 -4.24
C MET A 188 -3.36 -22.71 -3.18
N ASP A 189 -3.38 -22.34 -1.89
CA ASP A 189 -3.07 -23.27 -0.80
C ASP A 189 -4.30 -24.11 -0.41
N LYS A 190 -5.50 -23.55 -0.61
CA LYS A 190 -6.77 -24.24 -0.37
C LYS A 190 -7.07 -25.29 -1.45
N ASP A 191 -6.66 -25.04 -2.69
CA ASP A 191 -6.72 -26.01 -3.79
C ASP A 191 -5.35 -26.16 -4.50
N PRO A 192 -4.41 -26.90 -3.88
CA PRO A 192 -3.08 -27.10 -4.45
C PRO A 192 -3.07 -27.83 -5.79
N MET A 193 -4.12 -28.60 -6.12
CA MET A 193 -4.20 -29.34 -7.38
C MET A 193 -4.40 -28.41 -8.58
N HIS A 194 -5.08 -27.28 -8.37
CA HIS A 194 -5.34 -26.28 -9.41
C HIS A 194 -4.56 -24.97 -9.18
N ALA A 195 -3.56 -24.98 -8.29
CA ALA A 195 -2.79 -23.78 -7.93
C ALA A 195 -2.21 -23.03 -9.14
N ILE A 196 -1.70 -23.75 -10.15
CA ILE A 196 -1.16 -23.14 -11.38
C ILE A 196 -2.26 -22.38 -12.13
N GLU A 197 -3.41 -23.02 -12.37
CA GLU A 197 -4.53 -22.41 -13.09
C GLU A 197 -5.10 -21.20 -12.33
N ILE A 198 -5.19 -21.31 -11.00
CA ILE A 198 -5.61 -20.22 -10.10
C ILE A 198 -4.68 -19.01 -10.26
N LEU A 199 -3.37 -19.25 -10.21
CA LEU A 199 -2.36 -18.19 -10.33
C LEU A 199 -2.35 -17.58 -11.74
N ASP A 200 -2.39 -18.39 -12.80
CA ASP A 200 -2.42 -17.92 -14.18
C ASP A 200 -3.60 -16.98 -14.45
N HIS A 201 -4.78 -17.32 -13.91
CA HIS A 201 -5.95 -16.45 -14.01
C HIS A 201 -5.78 -15.13 -13.24
N ALA A 202 -5.17 -15.17 -12.05
CA ALA A 202 -4.87 -13.96 -11.29
C ALA A 202 -3.83 -13.08 -12.01
N TYR A 203 -2.83 -13.68 -12.64
CA TYR A 203 -1.82 -12.98 -13.44
C TYR A 203 -2.42 -12.33 -14.68
N ALA A 204 -3.32 -13.01 -15.39
CA ALA A 204 -4.06 -12.41 -16.50
C ALA A 204 -4.89 -11.19 -16.07
N LYS A 205 -5.52 -11.24 -14.89
CA LYS A 205 -6.22 -10.08 -14.31
C LYS A 205 -5.27 -8.94 -13.98
N ALA A 206 -4.10 -9.24 -13.42
CA ALA A 206 -3.08 -8.23 -13.14
C ALA A 206 -2.56 -7.55 -14.40
N GLU A 207 -2.36 -8.30 -15.49
CA GLU A 207 -1.99 -7.72 -16.79
C GLU A 207 -3.06 -6.83 -17.39
N LEU A 208 -4.34 -7.19 -17.23
CA LEU A 208 -5.44 -6.33 -17.67
C LEU A 208 -5.49 -5.05 -16.84
N ALA A 209 -5.45 -5.19 -15.52
CA ALA A 209 -5.45 -4.07 -14.59
C ALA A 209 -4.29 -3.10 -14.88
N GLY A 210 -3.07 -3.60 -15.15
CA GLY A 210 -1.93 -2.73 -15.47
C GLY A 210 -2.12 -1.92 -16.75
N LYS A 211 -2.83 -2.45 -17.77
CA LYS A 211 -3.15 -1.70 -19.00
C LYS A 211 -4.19 -0.60 -18.79
N GLU A 212 -5.05 -0.75 -17.79
CA GLU A 212 -6.18 0.15 -17.49
C GLU A 212 -5.91 1.10 -16.33
N PHE A 213 -4.83 0.87 -15.57
CA PHE A 213 -4.47 1.63 -14.38
C PHE A 213 -3.92 3.01 -14.71
#